data_AF-A0A243AK48-F1
#
_entry.id   AF-A0A243AK48-F1
#
_cell.length_a   1.000
_cell.length_b   1.000
_cell.length_c   1.000
_cell.angle_alpha   90.00
_cell.angle_beta   90.00
_cell.angle_gamma   90.00
#
_symmetry.space_group_name_H-M   'P 1'
#
loop_
_entity.id
_entity.type
_entity.pdbx_description
1 polymer ?
#
loop_
_entity_poly.entity_id
_entity_poly.type
_entity_poly.pdbx_seq_one_letter_code
_entity_poly.pdbx_strand_id
1 'polypeptide(L)' 'MHDELLRKVIRTKIKIGMRILEELPNPIQQSAKHALNILQEELSSYAEEQPQPESNLKSIIIE' A
#
# COMPACT_ATOMS: atom_id res chain seq x y z
N MET A 1 6.49 -12.71 -6.01
CA MET A 1 5.45 -12.54 -7.07
C MET A 1 4.03 -12.54 -6.52
N HIS A 2 3.66 -13.43 -5.59
CA HIS A 2 2.29 -13.49 -5.05
C HIS A 2 1.95 -12.29 -4.16
N ASP A 3 2.88 -11.83 -3.32
CA ASP A 3 2.64 -10.66 -2.44
C ASP A 3 2.48 -9.35 -3.21
N GLU A 4 3.25 -9.15 -4.28
CA GLU A 4 3.12 -7.97 -5.15
C GLU A 4 1.75 -7.97 -5.86
N LEU A 5 1.30 -9.13 -6.33
CA LEU A 5 -0.02 -9.29 -6.94
C LEU A 5 -1.13 -9.03 -5.91
N LEU A 6 -1.00 -9.58 -4.71
CA LEU A 6 -1.93 -9.35 -3.60
C LEU A 6 -2.00 -7.87 -3.24
N ARG A 7 -0.86 -7.18 -3.11
CA ARG A 7 -0.78 -5.74 -2.85
C ARG A 7 -1.45 -4.93 -3.96
N LYS A 8 -1.26 -5.30 -5.22
CA LYS A 8 -1.93 -4.66 -6.37
C LYS A 8 -3.45 -4.86 -6.34
N VAL A 9 -3.91 -6.04 -5.96
CA VAL A 9 -5.35 -6.34 -5.79
C VAL A 9 -5.94 -5.50 -4.67
N ILE A 10 -5.28 -5.42 -3.51
CA ILE A 10 -5.78 -4.64 -2.36
C ILE A 10 -5.82 -3.14 -2.70
N ARG A 11 -4.77 -2.57 -3.28
CA ARG A 11 -4.75 -1.16 -3.76
C ARG A 11 -5.88 -0.87 -4.73
N THR A 12 -6.18 -1.82 -5.62
CA THR A 12 -7.27 -1.68 -6.58
C THR A 12 -8.64 -1.67 -5.88
N LYS A 13 -8.86 -2.55 -4.90
CA LYS A 13 -10.09 -2.57 -4.10
C LYS A 13 -10.30 -1.28 -3.31
N ILE A 14 -9.24 -0.72 -2.72
CA ILE A 14 -9.31 0.57 -2.02
C ILE A 14 -9.72 1.70 -2.98
N LYS A 15 -9.11 1.75 -4.17
CA LYS A 15 -9.44 2.75 -5.20
C LYS A 15 -10.89 2.67 -5.67
N ILE A 16 -11.42 1.45 -5.82
CA ILE A 16 -12.84 1.23 -6.14
C ILE A 16 -13.71 1.67 -4.97
N GLY A 17 -13.34 1.32 -3.73
CA GLY A 17 -14.02 1.76 -2.52
C GLY A 17 -14.15 3.27 -2.46
N MET A 18 -13.05 4.01 -2.68
CA MET A 18 -13.05 5.49 -2.69
C MET A 18 -14.06 6.07 -3.69
N ARG A 19 -14.18 5.49 -4.90
CA ARG A 19 -15.17 5.92 -5.89
C ARG A 19 -16.60 5.68 -5.41
N ILE A 20 -16.88 4.54 -4.80
CA ILE A 20 -18.20 4.24 -4.25
C ILE A 20 -18.55 5.22 -3.11
N LEU A 21 -17.57 5.65 -2.32
CA LEU A 21 -17.81 6.63 -1.25
C LEU A 21 -18.24 8.00 -1.78
N GLU A 22 -17.84 8.38 -2.99
CA GLU A 22 -18.28 9.64 -3.61
C GLU A 22 -19.80 9.67 -3.88
N GLU A 23 -20.45 8.50 -3.91
CA GLU A 23 -21.90 8.36 -4.10
C GLU A 23 -22.68 8.37 -2.77
N LEU A 24 -21.99 8.37 -1.62
CA LEU A 24 -22.63 8.32 -0.30
C LEU A 24 -22.90 9.71 0.28
N PRO A 25 -23.90 9.85 1.17
CA PRO A 25 -24.14 11.09 1.90
C PRO A 25 -22.92 11.53 2.72
N ASN A 26 -22.66 12.84 2.77
CA ASN A 26 -21.49 13.46 3.43
C ASN A 26 -21.08 12.85 4.79
N PRO A 27 -22.00 12.61 5.75
CA PRO A 27 -21.61 12.05 7.05
C PRO A 27 -21.00 10.64 6.95
N ILE A 28 -21.53 9.80 6.06
CA ILE A 28 -21.09 8.42 5.85
C ILE A 28 -19.81 8.41 5.00
N GLN A 29 -19.75 9.29 4.00
CA GLN A 29 -18.57 9.44 3.14
C GLN A 29 -17.32 9.81 3.94
N GLN A 30 -17.40 10.74 4.90
CA GLN A 30 -16.25 11.17 5.70
C GLN A 30 -15.70 10.03 6.56
N SER A 31 -16.57 9.33 7.30
CA SER A 31 -16.15 8.20 8.13
C SER A 31 -15.54 7.07 7.31
N ALA A 32 -16.16 6.73 6.18
CA ALA A 32 -15.66 5.67 5.33
C ALA A 32 -14.35 6.05 4.61
N LYS A 33 -14.18 7.34 4.24
CA LYS A 33 -12.94 7.84 3.64
C LYS A 33 -11.79 7.78 4.65
N HIS A 34 -12.06 8.11 5.91
CA HIS A 34 -11.06 7.97 6.97
C HIS A 34 -10.62 6.51 7.15
N ALA A 35 -11.57 5.56 7.17
CA ALA A 35 -11.25 4.14 7.26
C ALA A 35 -10.42 3.62 6.06
N LEU A 36 -10.74 4.03 4.83
CA LEU A 36 -9.98 3.66 3.64
C LEU A 36 -8.56 4.25 3.62
N ASN A 37 -8.38 5.46 4.17
CA ASN A 37 -7.07 6.09 4.26
C ASN A 37 -6.14 5.32 5.22
N ILE A 38 -6.64 4.88 6.39
CA ILE A 38 -5.87 4.06 7.34
C ILE A 38 -5.37 2.78 6.66
N LEU A 39 -6.24 2.08 5.93
CA LEU A 39 -5.87 0.87 5.20
C LEU A 39 -4.82 1.15 4.11
N GLN A 40 -4.88 2.33 3.48
CA GLN A 40 -3.89 2.73 2.48
C GLN A 40 -2.53 3.07 3.09
N GLU A 41 -2.52 3.69 4.27
CA GLU A 41 -1.30 3.96 5.05
C GLU A 41 -0.63 2.66 5.48
N GLU A 42 -1.35 1.71 6.06
CA GLU A 42 -0.83 0.39 6.47
C GLU A 42 -0.17 -0.36 5.30
N LEU A 43 -0.79 -0.33 4.11
CA LEU A 43 -0.24 -0.95 2.90
C LEU A 43 1.01 -0.25 2.36
N SER A 44 1.20 1.03 2.70
CA SER A 44 2.33 1.84 2.27
C SER A 44 3.51 1.67 3.23
N SER A 45 3.25 1.63 4.54
CA SER A 45 4.27 1.34 5.57
C SER A 45 4.89 -0.04 5.38
N TYR A 46 4.10 -1.05 4.99
CA TYR A 46 4.60 -2.39 4.68
C TYR A 46 5.48 -2.45 3.41
N ALA A 47 5.45 -1.42 2.56
CA ALA A 47 6.38 -1.30 1.44
C ALA A 47 7.74 -0.72 1.86
N GLU A 48 7.78 0.11 2.91
CA GLU A 48 9.00 0.69 3.46
C GLU A 48 9.75 -0.28 4.39
N GLU A 49 9.05 -1.23 5.02
CA GLU A 49 9.65 -2.27 5.87
C GLU A 49 10.26 -3.46 5.10
N GLN A 50 10.08 -3.54 3.78
CA GLN A 50 10.82 -4.52 2.96
C GLN A 50 12.29 -4.07 2.90
N PRO A 51 13.27 -4.95 3.25
CA PRO A 51 14.66 -4.57 3.17
C PRO A 51 14.96 -4.11 1.75
N GLN A 52 15.61 -2.96 1.63
CA GLN A 52 16.26 -2.52 0.40
C GLN A 52 16.92 -3.74 -0.25
N PRO A 53 16.77 -3.95 -1.58
CA PRO A 53 17.46 -5.05 -2.22
C PRO A 53 18.93 -4.93 -1.83
N GLU A 54 19.48 -5.99 -1.24
CA GLU A 54 20.87 -6.06 -0.82
C GLU A 54 21.72 -5.51 -1.95
N SER A 55 22.17 -4.27 -1.78
CA SER A 55 23.03 -3.61 -2.76
C SER A 55 24.34 -4.35 -2.68
N ASN A 56 24.47 -5.35 -3.55
CA ASN A 56 25.69 -6.01 -4.01
C ASN A 56 26.82 -5.89 -3.00
N LEU A 57 27.03 -6.96 -2.22
CA LEU A 57 28.31 -7.25 -1.59
C LEU A 57 29.40 -7.02 -2.65
N LYS A 58 29.99 -5.82 -2.64
CA LYS A 58 31.20 -5.52 -3.37
C LYS A 58 32.23 -6.40 -2.70
N SER A 59 32.60 -7.48 -3.37
CA SER A 59 33.80 -8.25 -3.06
C SER A 59 34.96 -7.27 -2.92
N ILE A 60 35.35 -6.97 -1.68
CA ILE A 60 36.61 -6.30 -1.43
C ILE A 60 37.67 -7.37 -1.72
N ILE A 61 38.26 -7.29 -2.91
CA ILE A 61 39.52 -7.99 -3.18
C ILE A 61 40.55 -7.33 -2.27
N ILE A 62 41.08 -8.09 -1.33
CA ILE A 62 42.26 -7.70 -0.56
C ILE A 62 43.45 -8.23 -1.35
N GLU A 63 44.25 -7.31 -1.89
CA GLU A 63 45.55 -7.57 -2.52
C GLU A 63 46.67 -7.42 -1.48
#